data_AF-A0A8T5TL61-F1
#
_entry.id   AF-A0A8T5TL61-F1
#
_cell.length_a   1.000
_cell.length_b   1.000
_cell.length_c   1.000
_cell.angle_alpha   90.00
_cell.angle_beta   90.00
_cell.angle_gamma   90.00
#
_symmetry.space_group_name_H-M   'P 1'
#
loop_
_entity.id
_entity.type
_entity.pdbx_description
1 polymer ?
#
loop_
_entity_poly.entity_id
_entity_poly.type
_entity_poly.pdbx_seq_one_letter_code
_entity_poly.pdbx_strand_id
1 'polypeptide(L)'
;MAFPSAKVGKEKVDLIEDLKKFVTSFFKEKKKLNKINRQIKTHNRTHEEKEHQEEKKLPLDKAAVLLEGPPGIGKTTIAYAMANDLNMEVIETNASDTRTKGAIESKLRETTKSRGIMDFVVQS
;
A
#
# COMPACT_ATOMS: atom_id res chain seq x y z
N MET A 1 15.88 22.71 7.47
CA MET A 1 14.40 22.67 7.41
C MET A 1 13.91 21.99 8.67
N ALA A 2 12.99 22.60 9.41
CA ALA A 2 12.35 21.91 10.54
C ALA A 2 11.38 20.86 9.97
N PHE A 3 11.54 19.60 10.38
CA PHE A 3 10.71 18.51 9.91
C PHE A 3 9.28 18.62 10.50
N PRO A 4 8.24 18.30 9.72
CA PRO A 4 6.86 18.37 10.19
C PRO A 4 6.63 17.33 11.30
N SER A 5 6.47 17.79 12.54
CA SER A 5 6.09 16.91 13.65
C SER A 5 4.57 16.68 13.63
N ALA A 6 4.13 15.43 13.62
CA ALA A 6 2.72 15.09 13.80
C ALA A 6 2.42 14.79 15.26
N LYS A 7 1.14 14.87 15.63
CA LYS A 7 0.65 14.39 16.93
C LYS A 7 -0.30 13.23 16.67
N VAL A 8 0.00 12.07 17.24
CA VAL A 8 -0.97 10.98 17.36
C VAL A 8 -1.51 11.07 18.79
N GLY A 9 -2.71 11.65 18.95
CA GLY A 9 -3.24 11.98 20.27
C GLY A 9 -2.47 13.11 20.97
N LYS A 10 -1.93 12.85 22.18
CA LYS A 10 -1.16 13.84 22.98
C LYS A 10 0.36 13.73 22.80
N GLU A 11 0.85 12.70 22.12
CA GLU A 11 2.28 12.46 21.95
C GLU A 11 2.82 13.13 20.69
N LYS A 12 4.04 13.68 20.78
CA LYS A 12 4.76 14.21 19.63
C LYS A 12 5.40 13.04 18.91
N VAL A 13 4.93 12.77 17.70
CA VAL A 13 5.35 11.61 16.91
C VAL A 13 6.18 12.08 15.73
N ASP A 14 7.27 11.37 15.46
CA ASP A 14 8.01 11.54 14.22
C ASP A 14 7.24 10.85 13.09
N LEU A 15 6.43 11.65 12.39
CA LEU A 15 5.55 11.18 11.33
C LEU A 15 6.30 10.40 10.23
N ILE A 16 7.52 10.86 9.90
CA ILE A 16 8.30 10.27 8.81
C ILE A 16 8.78 8.89 9.22
N GLU A 17 9.31 8.77 10.44
CA GLU A 17 9.80 7.49 10.95
C GLU A 17 8.67 6.46 11.06
N ASP A 18 7.51 6.87 11.56
CA ASP A 18 6.37 5.97 11.70
C ASP A 18 5.77 5.56 10.36
N LEU A 19 5.70 6.49 9.40
CA LEU A 19 5.31 6.13 8.04
C LEU A 19 6.32 5.17 7.39
N LYS A 20 7.64 5.39 7.57
CA LYS A 20 8.67 4.48 7.06
C LYS A 20 8.57 3.09 7.68
N LYS A 21 8.32 3.00 8.99
CA LYS A 21 8.06 1.74 9.70
C LYS A 21 6.81 1.06 9.16
N PHE A 22 5.73 1.82 8.96
CA PHE A 22 4.48 1.30 8.40
C PHE A 22 4.73 0.68 7.03
N VAL A 23 5.32 1.41 6.08
CA VAL A 23 5.54 0.92 4.71
C VAL A 23 6.44 -0.31 4.70
N THR A 24 7.52 -0.29 5.47
CA THR A 24 8.42 -1.44 5.58
C THR A 24 7.73 -2.67 6.17
N SER A 25 6.96 -2.48 7.24
CA SER A 25 6.17 -3.54 7.88
C SER A 25 5.13 -4.12 6.91
N PHE A 26 4.42 -3.24 6.20
CA PHE A 26 3.40 -3.61 5.22
C PHE A 26 3.95 -4.54 4.14
N PHE A 27 5.08 -4.19 3.52
CA PHE A 27 5.68 -5.03 2.49
C PHE A 27 6.22 -6.35 3.04
N LYS A 28 6.77 -6.35 4.27
CA LYS A 28 7.21 -7.57 4.95
C LYS A 28 6.04 -8.52 5.21
N GLU A 29 4.93 -8.01 5.71
CA GLU A 29 3.71 -8.80 5.95
C GLU A 29 3.11 -9.32 4.64
N LYS A 30 3.04 -8.48 3.59
CA LYS A 30 2.60 -8.89 2.24
C LYS A 30 3.44 -10.02 1.67
N LYS A 31 4.78 -9.96 1.80
CA LYS A 31 5.68 -11.02 1.34
C LYS A 31 5.43 -12.34 2.09
N LYS A 32 5.21 -12.26 3.40
CA LYS A 32 4.86 -13.43 4.24
C LYS A 32 3.53 -14.05 3.80
N LEU A 33 2.50 -13.23 3.61
CA LEU A 33 1.17 -13.67 3.14
C LEU A 33 1.25 -14.32 1.76
N ASN A 34 1.99 -13.73 0.83
CA ASN A 34 2.16 -14.31 -0.52
C ASN A 34 2.82 -15.71 -0.47
N LYS A 35 3.79 -15.93 0.43
CA LYS A 35 4.40 -17.25 0.62
C LYS A 35 3.40 -18.26 1.17
N ILE A 36 2.59 -17.87 2.15
CA ILE A 36 1.56 -18.72 2.74
C ILE A 36 0.48 -19.04 1.70
N ASN A 37 -0.03 -18.05 0.98
CA ASN A 37 -1.08 -18.25 -0.03
C ASN A 37 -0.57 -19.08 -1.21
N ARG A 38 0.73 -19.04 -1.52
CA ARG A 38 1.33 -19.96 -2.50
C ARG A 38 1.26 -21.41 -2.04
N GLN A 39 1.54 -21.69 -0.76
CA GLN A 39 1.42 -23.03 -0.19
C GLN A 39 -0.02 -23.51 -0.16
N ILE A 40 -0.96 -22.64 0.24
CA ILE A 40 -2.40 -22.91 0.21
C ILE A 40 -2.86 -23.27 -1.21
N LYS A 41 -2.45 -22.50 -2.22
CA LYS A 41 -2.78 -22.79 -3.63
C LYS A 41 -2.23 -24.14 -4.10
N THR A 42 -1.01 -24.49 -3.71
CA THR A 42 -0.42 -25.79 -4.07
C THR A 42 -1.15 -26.93 -3.35
N HIS A 43 -1.47 -26.77 -2.07
CA HIS A 43 -2.25 -27.75 -1.32
C HIS A 43 -3.65 -27.95 -1.91
N ASN A 44 -4.40 -26.87 -2.15
CA ASN A 44 -5.74 -26.92 -2.76
C ASN A 44 -5.74 -27.54 -4.17
N ARG A 45 -4.62 -27.43 -4.93
CA ARG A 45 -4.50 -28.08 -6.24
C ARG A 45 -4.32 -29.60 -6.16
N THR A 46 -3.84 -30.12 -5.02
CA THR A 46 -3.38 -31.51 -4.89
C THR A 46 -4.33 -32.37 -4.04
N HIS A 47 -5.32 -31.77 -3.38
CA HIS A 47 -6.27 -32.44 -2.48
C HIS A 47 -7.73 -32.28 -2.97
N GLU A 48 -8.59 -33.25 -2.65
CA GLU A 48 -10.02 -33.24 -3.01
C GLU A 48 -10.78 -32.09 -2.32
N GLU A 49 -11.90 -31.65 -2.92
CA GLU A 49 -12.65 -30.41 -2.64
C GLU A 49 -12.98 -30.10 -1.17
N LYS A 50 -12.95 -31.10 -0.27
CA LYS A 50 -13.29 -30.94 1.15
C LYS A 50 -12.16 -30.36 2.02
N GLU A 51 -10.92 -30.24 1.52
CA GLU A 51 -9.76 -29.71 2.27
C GLU A 51 -9.30 -28.31 1.83
N HIS A 52 -10.09 -27.60 1.01
CA HIS A 52 -9.74 -26.27 0.52
C HIS A 52 -9.52 -25.26 1.67
N GLN A 53 -8.29 -24.77 1.81
CA GLN A 53 -7.96 -23.70 2.73
C GLN A 53 -8.18 -22.33 2.08
N GLU A 54 -8.75 -21.39 2.83
CA GLU A 54 -8.93 -20.00 2.37
C GLU A 54 -7.61 -19.22 2.35
N GLU A 55 -7.42 -18.39 1.33
CA GLU A 55 -6.28 -17.47 1.26
C GLU A 55 -6.31 -16.44 2.39
N LYS A 56 -5.17 -16.26 3.05
CA LYS A 56 -5.05 -15.25 4.11
C LYS A 56 -4.95 -13.85 3.50
N LYS A 57 -5.70 -12.92 4.07
CA LYS A 57 -5.68 -11.49 3.71
C LYS A 57 -4.92 -10.69 4.77
N LEU A 58 -4.44 -9.52 4.38
CA LEU A 58 -3.87 -8.57 5.33
C LEU A 58 -5.01 -7.99 6.20
N PRO A 59 -4.83 -7.87 7.52
CA PRO A 59 -5.78 -7.17 8.39
C PRO A 59 -6.08 -5.76 7.89
N LEU A 60 -7.32 -5.30 8.04
CA LEU A 60 -7.78 -4.03 7.47
C LEU A 60 -7.05 -2.82 8.07
N ASP A 61 -6.80 -2.86 9.38
CA ASP A 61 -6.05 -1.87 10.16
C ASP A 61 -4.60 -1.69 9.70
N LYS A 62 -4.05 -2.68 8.99
CA LYS A 62 -2.71 -2.64 8.42
C LYS A 62 -2.71 -2.37 6.92
N ALA A 63 -3.88 -2.24 6.29
CA ALA A 63 -3.99 -2.17 4.85
C ALA A 63 -3.78 -0.75 4.29
N ALA A 64 -3.99 0.28 5.12
CA ALA A 64 -3.92 1.67 4.70
C ALA A 64 -3.52 2.60 5.85
N VAL A 65 -3.04 3.80 5.51
CA VAL A 65 -2.81 4.91 6.43
C VAL A 65 -3.71 6.07 6.03
N LEU A 66 -4.31 6.73 7.02
CA LEU A 66 -5.04 7.98 6.84
C LEU A 66 -4.19 9.15 7.34
N LEU A 67 -3.88 10.09 6.44
CA LEU A 67 -3.24 11.35 6.79
C LEU A 67 -4.33 12.43 6.98
N GLU A 68 -4.52 12.88 8.22
CA GLU A 68 -5.52 13.90 8.58
C GLU A 68 -4.84 15.20 9.06
N GLY A 69 -5.44 16.34 8.72
CA GLY A 69 -5.05 17.64 9.26
C GLY A 69 -5.49 18.82 8.39
N PRO A 70 -5.19 20.06 8.79
CA PRO A 70 -5.56 21.27 8.05
C PRO A 70 -5.03 21.31 6.61
N PRO A 71 -5.67 22.05 5.68
CA PRO A 71 -5.14 22.22 4.33
C PRO A 71 -3.76 22.89 4.36
N GLY A 72 -2.88 22.55 3.42
CA GLY A 72 -1.56 23.18 3.28
C GLY A 72 -0.43 22.65 4.17
N ILE A 73 -0.67 21.64 5.02
CA ILE A 73 0.38 21.08 5.91
C ILE A 73 1.32 20.05 5.24
N GLY A 74 1.17 19.81 3.93
CA GLY A 74 2.04 18.88 3.19
C GLY A 74 1.62 17.40 3.18
N LYS A 75 0.35 17.06 3.45
CA LYS A 75 -0.16 15.66 3.41
C LYS A 75 0.07 14.96 2.07
N THR A 76 -0.23 15.64 0.97
CA THR A 76 0.04 15.10 -0.38
C THR A 76 1.55 15.04 -0.62
N THR A 77 2.26 16.10 -0.26
CA THR A 77 3.72 16.21 -0.44
C THR A 77 4.47 15.08 0.26
N ILE A 78 4.10 14.70 1.49
CA ILE A 78 4.78 13.62 2.21
C ILE A 78 4.55 12.25 1.56
N ALA A 79 3.36 11.99 0.99
CA ALA A 79 3.10 10.75 0.26
C ALA A 79 4.01 10.61 -0.98
N TYR A 80 4.15 11.70 -1.74
CA TYR A 80 5.07 11.76 -2.88
C TYR A 80 6.54 11.67 -2.47
N ALA A 81 6.95 12.40 -1.43
CA ALA A 81 8.33 12.37 -0.94
C ALA A 81 8.73 10.95 -0.50
N MET A 82 7.85 10.27 0.24
CA MET A 82 8.09 8.89 0.64
C MET A 82 8.16 7.91 -0.51
N ALA A 83 7.30 8.07 -1.52
CA ALA A 83 7.33 7.22 -2.70
C ALA A 83 8.65 7.38 -3.46
N ASN A 84 9.13 8.62 -3.62
CA ASN A 84 10.44 8.90 -4.19
C ASN A 84 11.57 8.28 -3.35
N ASP A 85 11.57 8.47 -2.03
CA ASP A 85 12.57 7.89 -1.11
C ASP A 85 12.63 6.36 -1.18
N LEU A 86 11.50 5.71 -1.47
CA LEU A 86 11.36 4.26 -1.55
C LEU A 86 11.41 3.72 -2.99
N ASN A 87 11.69 4.56 -3.99
CA ASN A 87 11.66 4.23 -5.42
C ASN A 87 10.35 3.55 -5.85
N MET A 88 9.23 4.10 -5.39
CA MET A 88 7.88 3.64 -5.69
C MET A 88 7.18 4.57 -6.67
N GLU A 89 6.40 4.01 -7.59
CA GLU A 89 5.52 4.77 -8.46
C GLU A 89 4.24 5.16 -7.70
N VAL A 90 3.83 6.43 -7.81
CA VAL A 90 2.62 6.96 -7.17
C VAL A 90 1.45 6.89 -8.14
N ILE A 91 0.38 6.22 -7.71
CA ILE A 91 -0.91 6.23 -8.41
C ILE A 91 -1.85 7.13 -7.60
N GLU A 92 -1.90 8.41 -7.97
CA GLU A 92 -2.84 9.35 -7.34
C GLU A 92 -4.24 9.22 -7.94
N THR A 93 -5.25 9.22 -7.07
CA THR A 93 -6.65 9.32 -7.49
C THR A 93 -7.34 10.34 -6.61
N ASN A 94 -7.89 11.38 -7.24
CA ASN A 94 -8.64 12.42 -6.56
C ASN A 94 -10.09 11.95 -6.32
N ALA A 95 -10.66 12.32 -5.19
CA ALA A 95 -12.04 12.01 -4.82
C ALA A 95 -13.08 12.67 -5.76
N SER A 96 -12.71 13.73 -6.48
CA SER A 96 -13.58 14.33 -7.52
C SER A 96 -13.75 13.43 -8.74
N ASP A 97 -12.73 12.65 -9.09
CA ASP A 97 -12.64 11.97 -10.38
C ASP A 97 -13.21 10.55 -10.31
N THR A 98 -13.36 9.99 -9.11
CA THR A 98 -13.73 8.58 -8.93
C THR A 98 -14.60 8.42 -7.69
N ARG A 99 -15.90 8.69 -7.82
CA ARG A 99 -16.88 8.65 -6.72
C ARG A 99 -17.62 7.32 -6.57
N THR A 100 -17.45 6.38 -7.50
CA THR A 100 -18.14 5.08 -7.45
C THR A 100 -17.13 3.96 -7.24
N LYS A 101 -17.52 2.97 -6.42
CA LYS A 101 -16.71 1.77 -6.15
C LYS A 101 -16.24 1.10 -7.46
N GLY A 102 -17.13 0.99 -8.45
CA GLY A 102 -16.83 0.39 -9.74
C GLY A 102 -15.74 1.14 -10.53
N ALA A 103 -15.76 2.47 -10.53
CA ALA A 103 -14.74 3.27 -11.20
C ALA A 103 -13.38 3.20 -10.51
N ILE A 104 -13.36 3.08 -9.16
CA ILE A 104 -12.12 2.86 -8.40
C ILE A 104 -11.54 1.48 -8.75
N GLU A 105 -12.38 0.44 -8.73
CA GLU A 105 -11.95 -0.93 -9.04
C GLU A 105 -11.45 -1.06 -10.48
N SER A 106 -12.09 -0.44 -11.46
CA SER A 106 -11.65 -0.50 -12.86
C SER A 106 -10.29 0.17 -13.05
N LYS A 107 -10.12 1.39 -12.52
CA LYS A 107 -8.88 2.15 -12.62
C LYS A 107 -7.71 1.40 -11.96
N LEU A 108 -7.91 0.90 -10.73
CA LEU A 108 -6.90 0.10 -10.03
C LEU A 108 -6.56 -1.20 -10.78
N ARG A 109 -7.56 -1.86 -11.37
CA ARG A 109 -7.36 -3.11 -12.11
C ARG A 109 -6.55 -2.89 -13.39
N GLU A 110 -6.75 -1.78 -14.08
CA GLU A 110 -5.96 -1.42 -15.27
C GLU A 110 -4.52 -1.11 -14.88
N THR A 111 -4.31 -0.27 -13.86
CA THR A 111 -2.95 0.09 -13.44
C THR A 111 -2.16 -1.10 -12.90
N THR A 112 -2.80 -2.03 -12.17
CA THR A 112 -2.12 -3.23 -11.62
C THR A 112 -1.64 -4.20 -12.72
N LYS A 113 -2.26 -4.19 -13.91
CA LYS A 113 -1.86 -5.07 -15.02
C LYS A 113 -0.66 -4.53 -15.81
N SER A 114 -0.37 -3.24 -15.69
CA SER A 114 0.67 -2.57 -16.44
C SER A 114 1.92 -2.45 -15.57
N ARG A 115 3.08 -2.93 -16.05
CA ARG A 115 4.37 -2.52 -15.48
C ARG A 115 4.64 -1.10 -15.94
N GLY A 116 4.98 -0.20 -15.01
CA GLY A 116 5.38 1.16 -15.37
C GLY A 116 6.54 1.13 -16.36
N ILE A 117 6.53 2.03 -17.35
CA ILE A 117 7.61 2.12 -18.37
C ILE A 117 8.97 2.33 -17.69
N MET A 118 8.99 2.94 -16.51
CA MET A 118 10.20 3.12 -15.71
C MET A 118 10.83 1.79 -15.23
N ASP A 119 10.05 0.73 -15.00
CA ASP A 119 10.58 -0.62 -14.63
C ASP A 119 11.39 -1.22 -15.79
N PHE A 120 11.11 -0.83 -17.03
CA PHE A 120 11.89 -1.24 -18.21
C PHE A 120 13.21 -0.48 -18.35
N VAL A 121 13.23 0.81 -18.03
CA VAL A 121 14.43 1.67 -18.20
C VAL A 121 15.48 1.40 -17.12
N VAL A 122 15.05 1.04 -15.91
CA VAL A 122 15.95 0.83 -14.75
C VAL A 122 16.61 -0.56 -14.73
N GLN A 123 16.10 -1.54 -15.51
CA GLN A 123 16.68 -2.89 -15.62
C GLN A 123 17.67 -3.07 -16.78
N SER A 124 18.10 -1.97 -17.44
CA SER A 124 19.07 -1.98 -18.54
C SER A 124 20.45 -1.51 -18.10
#